data_AF-A0A4W5RBH6-F1
#
_entry.id   AF-A0A4W5RBH6-F1
#
_cell.length_a   1.000
_cell.length_b   1.000
_cell.length_c   1.000
_cell.angle_alpha   90.00
_cell.angle_beta   90.00
_cell.angle_gamma   90.00
#
_symmetry.space_group_name_H-M   'P 1'
#
loop_
_entity.id
_entity.type
_entity.pdbx_description
1 polymer ?
#
loop_
_entity_poly.entity_id
_entity_poly.type
_entity_poly.pdbx_seq_one_letter_code
_entity_poly.pdbx_strand_id
1 'polypeptide(L)'
;MIPPVHYVVVEACCCTRPTNEENKPGSTTTLTFTTMESSTDVVPQNMFTCHLCSLSSPFTYYGQKPPNTRAIVLLEECFVTKDPFSPDRERFLILGSNCSLCHITVCVGTGCSLFYTKRFCMQCVNKHLDQFPPHIQAELAKKKQPSQTGVS
;
A
#
# COMPACT_ATOMS: atom_id res chain seq x y z
N MET A 1 1.58 -13.80 28.37
CA MET A 1 2.67 -12.84 28.16
C MET A 1 2.67 -12.48 26.69
N ILE A 2 2.24 -11.26 26.37
CA ILE A 2 2.11 -10.74 25.00
C ILE A 2 3.51 -10.30 24.56
N PRO A 3 4.09 -10.81 23.46
CA PRO A 3 5.37 -10.31 23.00
C PRO A 3 5.21 -8.85 22.52
N PRO A 4 6.25 -8.01 22.70
CA PRO A 4 6.22 -6.65 22.20
C PRO A 4 6.12 -6.69 20.68
N VAL A 5 5.29 -5.82 20.12
CA VAL A 5 5.21 -5.55 18.67
C VAL A 5 6.51 -4.87 18.22
N HIS A 6 7.58 -5.66 18.17
CA HIS A 6 8.70 -5.39 17.27
C HIS A 6 8.15 -5.63 15.87
N TYR A 7 8.24 -4.61 15.04
CA TYR A 7 8.13 -4.71 13.60
C TYR A 7 9.12 -5.81 13.17
N VAL A 8 8.65 -7.04 12.94
CA VAL A 8 9.51 -8.10 12.44
C VAL A 8 9.70 -7.83 10.96
N VAL A 9 10.69 -6.97 10.66
CA VAL A 9 11.39 -7.07 9.39
C VAL A 9 12.06 -8.44 9.42
N VAL A 10 11.43 -9.42 8.77
CA VAL A 10 12.07 -10.73 8.55
C VAL A 10 13.21 -10.45 7.57
N GLU A 11 14.41 -10.24 8.10
CA GLU A 11 15.62 -10.29 7.30
C GLU A 11 15.77 -11.71 6.75
N ALA A 12 15.29 -11.91 5.53
CA ALA A 12 15.71 -13.03 4.72
C ALA A 12 17.14 -12.75 4.24
N CYS A 13 18.10 -13.11 5.08
CA CYS A 13 19.49 -13.20 4.69
C CYS A 13 19.66 -14.44 3.79
N CYS A 14 20.03 -14.26 2.52
CA CYS A 14 21.06 -15.09 1.91
C CYS A 14 21.63 -14.49 0.61
N CYS A 15 22.95 -14.27 0.65
CA CYS A 15 23.93 -14.88 -0.26
C CYS A 15 24.03 -14.39 -1.73
N THR A 16 24.88 -13.38 -1.91
CA THR A 16 25.85 -13.09 -3.00
C THR A 16 25.94 -14.03 -4.23
N ARG A 17 25.88 -13.47 -5.47
CA ARG A 17 27.06 -13.18 -6.35
C ARG A 17 26.71 -12.53 -7.72
N PRO A 18 27.67 -11.85 -8.39
CA PRO A 18 27.51 -11.04 -9.61
C PRO A 18 28.18 -11.63 -10.88
N THR A 19 27.78 -11.17 -12.08
CA THR A 19 28.51 -11.23 -13.38
C THR A 19 27.86 -10.21 -14.35
N ASN A 20 28.49 -9.06 -14.71
CA ASN A 20 29.26 -8.76 -15.95
C ASN A 20 28.71 -9.39 -17.26
N GLU A 21 28.75 -8.85 -18.48
CA GLU A 21 29.55 -7.80 -19.13
C GLU A 21 28.93 -7.52 -20.54
N GLU A 22 29.11 -6.30 -21.05
CA GLU A 22 29.49 -5.94 -22.43
C GLU A 22 28.69 -6.37 -23.68
N ASN A 23 28.16 -5.39 -24.43
CA ASN A 23 28.62 -5.14 -25.81
C ASN A 23 28.14 -3.82 -26.45
N LYS A 24 29.02 -3.20 -27.24
CA LYS A 24 28.89 -1.96 -28.03
C LYS A 24 29.42 -2.28 -29.44
N PRO A 25 28.78 -1.85 -30.54
CA PRO A 25 29.32 -0.73 -31.36
C PRO A 25 28.16 0.11 -31.97
N GLY A 26 28.21 1.44 -32.18
CA GLY A 26 29.14 2.22 -32.99
C GLY A 26 28.51 2.61 -34.35
N SER A 27 28.04 3.86 -34.51
CA SER A 27 28.22 4.74 -35.71
C SER A 27 27.11 5.77 -35.99
N THR A 28 27.57 7.02 -36.20
CA THR A 28 27.15 8.03 -37.20
C THR A 28 25.82 8.79 -37.07
N THR A 29 25.97 10.06 -36.64
CA THR A 29 25.43 11.32 -37.18
C THR A 29 24.06 11.34 -37.86
N THR A 30 23.11 12.13 -37.31
CA THR A 30 22.41 13.24 -38.02
C THR A 30 21.67 14.10 -36.99
N LEU A 31 21.90 15.42 -37.04
CA LEU A 31 21.15 16.42 -36.28
C LEU A 31 19.74 16.55 -36.86
N THR A 32 18.73 16.10 -36.11
CA THR A 32 17.33 16.46 -36.38
C THR A 32 16.70 17.01 -35.12
N PHE A 33 16.02 18.13 -35.30
CA PHE A 33 15.28 18.93 -34.34
C PHE A 33 14.55 18.10 -33.28
N THR A 34 14.82 18.41 -32.01
CA THR A 34 14.09 17.86 -30.86
C THR A 34 12.67 18.42 -30.85
N THR A 35 11.74 17.73 -31.50
CA THR A 35 10.34 17.79 -31.09
C THR A 35 10.30 17.12 -29.72
N MET A 36 9.92 17.88 -28.69
CA MET A 36 9.63 17.33 -27.36
C MET A 36 8.40 16.44 -27.49
N GLU A 37 8.61 15.18 -27.83
CA GLU A 37 7.62 14.15 -27.66
C GLU A 37 7.61 13.81 -26.16
N SER A 38 6.80 14.55 -25.42
CA SER A 38 6.31 14.12 -24.12
C SER A 38 5.47 12.87 -24.36
N SER A 39 6.16 11.74 -24.51
CA SER A 39 5.61 10.41 -24.40
C SER A 39 5.11 10.27 -22.96
N THR A 40 3.90 10.80 -22.71
CA THR A 40 3.02 10.18 -21.73
C THR A 40 2.74 8.81 -22.29
N ASP A 41 3.62 7.86 -21.97
CA ASP A 41 3.28 6.46 -21.97
C ASP A 41 2.13 6.34 -20.98
N VAL A 42 0.89 6.46 -21.49
CA VAL A 42 -0.33 6.33 -20.70
C VAL A 42 -0.46 4.85 -20.38
N VAL A 43 0.38 4.38 -19.46
CA VAL A 43 0.18 3.09 -18.81
C VAL A 43 -1.24 3.14 -18.24
N PRO A 44 -2.12 2.19 -18.60
CA PRO A 44 -3.46 2.13 -18.02
C PRO A 44 -3.32 2.15 -16.50
N GLN A 45 -3.67 3.26 -15.87
CA GLN A 45 -3.56 3.36 -14.42
C GLN A 45 -4.72 2.59 -13.83
N ASN A 46 -4.43 1.41 -13.28
CA ASN A 46 -5.42 0.69 -12.51
C ASN A 46 -5.87 1.58 -11.33
N MET A 47 -7.18 1.63 -11.11
CA MET A 47 -7.77 2.52 -10.11
C MET A 47 -8.19 1.73 -8.89
N PHE A 48 -7.75 2.18 -7.71
CA PHE A 48 -8.24 1.69 -6.43
C PHE A 48 -9.48 2.49 -6.07
N THR A 49 -10.54 1.83 -5.59
CA THR A 49 -11.73 2.52 -5.08
C THR A 49 -12.22 1.85 -3.80
N CYS A 50 -12.30 2.62 -2.72
CA CYS A 50 -12.84 2.17 -1.44
C CYS A 50 -14.37 2.04 -1.53
N HIS A 51 -14.91 0.88 -1.16
CA HIS A 51 -16.35 0.64 -1.19
C HIS A 51 -17.14 1.47 -0.15
N LEU A 52 -16.51 1.93 0.92
CA LEU A 52 -17.21 2.60 2.03
C LEU A 52 -17.20 4.13 1.97
N CYS A 53 -16.12 4.73 1.47
CA CYS A 53 -15.98 6.19 1.38
C CYS A 53 -15.79 6.70 -0.05
N SER A 54 -15.80 5.80 -1.04
CA SER A 54 -15.56 6.11 -2.46
C SER A 54 -14.22 6.78 -2.76
N LEU A 55 -13.28 6.80 -1.81
CA LEU A 55 -11.91 7.26 -2.05
C LEU A 55 -11.33 6.50 -3.24
N SER A 56 -10.90 7.24 -4.25
CA SER A 56 -10.34 6.68 -5.47
C SER A 56 -8.95 7.24 -5.74
N SER A 57 -8.01 6.38 -6.13
CA SER A 57 -6.63 6.77 -6.42
C SER A 57 -5.98 5.76 -7.36
N PRO A 58 -5.11 6.18 -8.30
CA PRO A 58 -4.36 5.25 -9.13
C PRO A 58 -3.38 4.43 -8.29
N PHE A 59 -3.25 3.14 -8.60
CA PHE A 59 -2.28 2.25 -7.97
C PHE A 59 -1.34 1.64 -9.01
N THR A 60 -0.13 1.31 -8.59
CA THR A 60 0.92 0.77 -9.46
C THR A 60 1.20 -0.71 -9.20
N TYR A 61 0.77 -1.24 -8.06
CA TYR A 61 0.95 -2.65 -7.72
C TYR A 61 -0.15 -3.16 -6.77
N TYR A 62 -0.49 -4.44 -6.89
CA TYR A 62 -1.31 -5.18 -5.92
C TYR A 62 -0.58 -6.45 -5.49
N GLY A 63 -0.45 -6.66 -4.18
CA GLY A 63 0.14 -7.87 -3.61
C GLY A 63 0.92 -7.62 -2.33
N GLN A 64 1.63 -8.66 -1.87
CA GLN A 64 2.42 -8.62 -0.63
C GLN A 64 3.85 -8.13 -0.81
N LYS A 65 4.40 -8.16 -2.03
CA LYS A 65 5.83 -7.86 -2.28
C LYS A 65 5.94 -6.72 -3.29
N PRO A 66 5.85 -5.46 -2.83
CA PRO A 66 6.02 -4.31 -3.69
C PRO A 66 7.37 -4.38 -4.43
N PRO A 67 7.38 -4.19 -5.76
CA PRO A 67 8.62 -4.16 -6.53
C PRO A 67 9.52 -3.03 -6.03
N ASN A 68 10.84 -3.20 -6.17
CA ASN A 68 11.88 -2.21 -5.81
C ASN A 68 12.00 -1.87 -4.32
N THR A 69 11.45 -2.69 -3.43
CA THR A 69 11.73 -2.56 -1.99
C THR A 69 12.69 -3.66 -1.55
N ARG A 70 13.92 -3.29 -1.23
CA ARG A 70 14.94 -4.24 -0.75
C ARG A 70 14.47 -4.78 0.61
N ALA A 71 13.89 -5.98 0.63
CA ALA A 71 13.51 -6.78 1.80
C ALA A 71 12.20 -6.43 2.57
N ILE A 72 11.19 -5.80 1.95
CA ILE A 72 9.89 -5.59 2.61
C ILE A 72 8.83 -6.56 2.07
N VAL A 73 8.16 -7.27 2.97
CA VAL A 73 6.98 -8.10 2.67
C VAL A 73 5.82 -7.64 3.54
N LEU A 74 4.69 -7.32 2.92
CA LEU A 74 3.46 -6.92 3.60
C LEU A 74 2.74 -8.14 4.17
N LEU A 75 2.06 -7.95 5.29
CA LEU A 75 1.27 -8.99 5.96
C LEU A 75 -0.04 -9.33 5.22
N GLU A 76 -0.43 -8.49 4.26
CA GLU A 76 -1.63 -8.65 3.45
C GLU A 76 -1.39 -8.17 2.01
N GLU A 77 -2.22 -8.62 1.08
CA GLU A 77 -2.20 -8.12 -0.29
C GLU A 77 -2.79 -6.71 -0.34
N CYS A 78 -1.93 -5.73 -0.60
CA CYS A 78 -2.29 -4.32 -0.58
C CYS A 78 -2.30 -3.72 -1.98
N PHE A 79 -3.19 -2.76 -2.19
CA PHE A 79 -3.09 -1.80 -3.29
C PHE A 79 -2.08 -0.73 -2.91
N VAL A 80 -1.01 -0.59 -3.69
CA VAL A 80 0.07 0.35 -3.42
C VAL A 80 0.33 1.25 -4.62
N THR A 81 0.77 2.47 -4.33
CA THR A 81 1.22 3.44 -5.32
C THR A 81 2.57 4.01 -4.93
N LYS A 82 3.27 4.66 -5.85
CA LYS A 82 4.50 5.40 -5.51
C LYS A 82 4.15 6.54 -4.58
N ASP A 83 4.99 6.80 -3.57
CA ASP A 83 4.76 7.90 -2.65
C ASP A 83 4.93 9.25 -3.37
N PRO A 84 3.87 10.07 -3.53
CA PRO A 84 3.96 11.35 -4.23
C PRO A 84 4.77 12.40 -3.46
N PHE A 85 5.01 12.20 -2.16
CA PHE A 85 5.78 13.11 -1.31
C PHE A 85 7.25 12.72 -1.19
N SER A 86 7.66 11.59 -1.79
CA SER A 86 9.04 11.11 -1.79
C SER A 86 9.40 10.49 -3.14
N PRO A 87 9.30 11.23 -4.26
CA PRO A 87 9.48 10.67 -5.60
C PRO A 87 10.89 10.10 -5.85
N ASP A 88 11.91 10.65 -5.19
CA ASP A 88 13.32 10.24 -5.36
C ASP A 88 13.69 8.99 -4.54
N ARG A 89 12.81 8.56 -3.64
CA ARG A 89 13.01 7.36 -2.83
C ARG A 89 12.07 6.31 -3.38
N GLU A 90 12.54 5.07 -3.53
CA GLU A 90 11.71 3.91 -3.91
C GLU A 90 10.75 3.52 -2.76
N ARG A 91 9.95 4.49 -2.30
CA ARG A 91 8.95 4.38 -1.25
C ARG A 91 7.57 4.20 -1.89
N PHE A 92 6.74 3.46 -1.19
CA PHE A 92 5.38 3.17 -1.60
C PHE A 92 4.40 3.62 -0.52
N LEU A 93 3.21 4.00 -0.96
CA LEU A 93 2.07 4.31 -0.12
C LEU A 93 1.04 3.19 -0.25
N ILE A 94 0.54 2.70 0.89
CA ILE A 94 -0.55 1.72 0.93
C ILE A 94 -1.88 2.46 0.90
N LEU A 95 -2.68 2.21 -0.14
CA LEU A 95 -4.01 2.80 -0.29
C LEU A 95 -5.07 2.02 0.50
N GLY A 96 -5.01 0.69 0.41
CA GLY A 96 -6.05 -0.19 0.94
C GLY A 96 -5.75 -1.67 0.74
N SER A 97 -6.66 -2.52 1.19
CA SER A 97 -6.68 -3.96 0.89
C SER A 97 -8.12 -4.47 0.84
N ASN A 98 -8.29 -5.76 0.59
CA ASN A 98 -9.60 -6.41 0.61
C ASN A 98 -9.96 -6.87 2.03
N CYS A 99 -11.21 -6.69 2.42
CA CYS A 99 -11.72 -7.22 3.69
C CYS A 99 -11.56 -8.75 3.72
N SER A 100 -11.03 -9.29 4.82
CA SER A 100 -10.80 -10.73 4.94
C SER A 100 -12.06 -11.58 5.12
N LEU A 101 -13.22 -10.95 5.36
CA LEU A 101 -14.50 -11.64 5.55
C LEU A 101 -15.42 -11.53 4.33
N CYS A 102 -15.54 -10.33 3.75
CA CYS A 102 -16.45 -10.08 2.64
C CYS A 102 -15.76 -9.68 1.33
N HIS A 103 -14.42 -9.63 1.32
CA HIS A 103 -13.59 -9.35 0.14
C HIS A 103 -13.79 -8.00 -0.55
N ILE A 104 -14.63 -7.12 -0.02
CA ILE A 104 -14.78 -5.76 -0.54
C ILE A 104 -13.49 -4.95 -0.33
N THR A 105 -13.17 -4.09 -1.30
CA THR A 105 -12.03 -3.18 -1.25
C THR A 105 -12.25 -2.05 -0.24
N VAL A 106 -11.32 -1.88 0.70
CA VAL A 106 -11.37 -0.82 1.72
C VAL A 106 -10.04 -0.11 1.91
N CYS A 107 -10.08 1.21 2.06
CA CYS A 107 -8.88 2.01 2.28
C CYS A 107 -8.32 1.82 3.71
N VAL A 108 -7.09 2.30 3.93
CA VAL A 108 -6.44 2.36 5.26
C VAL A 108 -7.11 3.32 6.25
N GLY A 109 -8.13 4.06 5.80
CA GLY A 109 -8.86 5.01 6.63
C GLY A 109 -9.54 4.32 7.80
N THR A 110 -9.39 4.89 8.99
CA THR A 110 -9.87 4.28 10.23
C THR A 110 -11.39 4.26 10.40
N GLY A 111 -12.13 4.95 9.54
CA GLY A 111 -13.60 4.84 9.41
C GLY A 111 -14.04 3.78 8.40
N CYS A 112 -13.11 3.20 7.63
CA CYS A 112 -13.39 2.22 6.58
C CYS A 112 -12.85 0.82 6.95
N SER A 113 -11.71 0.74 7.61
CA SER A 113 -11.12 -0.54 7.97
C SER A 113 -10.37 -0.53 9.31
N LEU A 114 -10.16 -1.74 9.82
CA LEU A 114 -9.30 -2.06 10.96
C LEU A 114 -8.30 -3.13 10.52
N PHE A 115 -7.01 -2.92 10.80
CA PHE A 115 -5.98 -3.95 10.66
C PHE A 115 -5.56 -4.47 12.04
N TYR A 116 -5.56 -5.80 12.21
CA TYR A 116 -5.04 -6.47 13.40
C TYR A 116 -4.08 -7.59 12.99
N THR A 117 -4.61 -8.76 12.63
CA THR A 117 -3.88 -9.85 11.95
C THR A 117 -4.13 -9.84 10.44
N LYS A 118 -5.30 -9.35 10.05
CA LYS A 118 -5.73 -9.08 8.68
C LYS A 118 -6.60 -7.82 8.68
N ARG A 119 -6.94 -7.30 7.51
CA ARG A 119 -7.87 -6.18 7.38
C ARG A 119 -9.33 -6.61 7.32
N PHE A 120 -10.15 -5.88 8.06
CA PHE A 120 -11.60 -6.03 8.07
C PHE A 120 -12.26 -4.68 7.80
N CYS A 121 -13.30 -4.66 6.97
CA CYS A 121 -14.10 -3.45 6.78
C CYS A 121 -14.89 -3.14 8.07
N MET A 122 -15.20 -1.87 8.31
CA MET A 122 -15.91 -1.48 9.54
C MET A 122 -17.29 -2.15 9.69
N GLN A 123 -17.95 -2.50 8.58
CA GLN A 123 -19.20 -3.25 8.61
C GLN A 123 -19.00 -4.66 9.18
N CYS A 124 -17.96 -5.38 8.76
CA CYS A 124 -17.63 -6.70 9.28
C CYS A 124 -17.13 -6.64 10.72
N VAL A 125 -16.32 -5.63 11.05
CA VAL A 125 -15.88 -5.39 12.43
C VAL A 125 -17.10 -5.25 13.34
N ASN A 126 -18.05 -4.37 13.00
CA ASN A 126 -19.27 -4.14 13.79
C ASN A 126 -20.16 -5.38 13.94
N LYS A 127 -20.22 -6.25 12.93
CA LYS A 127 -21.01 -7.51 12.96
C LYS A 127 -20.38 -8.60 13.82
N HIS A 128 -19.06 -8.61 13.96
CA HIS A 128 -18.30 -9.67 14.64
C HIS A 128 -17.47 -9.11 15.81
N LEU A 129 -17.88 -7.98 16.41
CA LEU A 129 -17.12 -7.29 17.47
C LEU A 129 -16.81 -8.20 18.65
N ASP A 130 -17.75 -9.07 18.99
CA ASP A 130 -17.67 -10.06 20.06
C ASP A 130 -16.55 -11.08 19.87
N GLN A 131 -16.13 -11.31 18.62
CA GLN A 131 -15.04 -12.24 18.28
C GLN A 131 -13.65 -11.59 18.35
N PHE A 132 -13.57 -10.25 18.40
CA PHE A 132 -12.30 -9.55 18.56
C PHE A 132 -11.83 -9.57 20.02
N PRO A 133 -10.51 -9.53 20.31
CA PRO A 133 -10.02 -9.44 21.68
C PRO A 133 -10.60 -8.22 22.43
N PRO A 134 -10.85 -8.30 23.76
CA PRO A 134 -11.48 -7.22 24.52
C PRO A 134 -10.77 -5.86 24.41
N HIS A 135 -9.45 -5.87 24.26
CA HIS A 135 -8.65 -4.67 24.03
C HIS A 135 -9.08 -3.91 22.77
N ILE A 136 -9.30 -4.62 21.67
CA ILE A 136 -9.75 -4.03 20.39
C ILE A 136 -11.19 -3.54 20.51
N GLN A 137 -12.05 -4.30 21.20
CA GLN A 137 -13.44 -3.89 21.45
C GLN A 137 -13.50 -2.55 22.22
N ALA A 138 -12.67 -2.39 23.26
CA ALA A 138 -12.61 -1.18 24.06
C ALA A 138 -12.15 0.05 23.25
N GLU A 139 -11.12 -0.12 22.40
CA GLU A 139 -10.63 0.97 21.53
C GLU A 139 -11.67 1.41 20.51
N LEU A 140 -12.40 0.46 19.92
CA LEU A 140 -13.50 0.76 18.99
C LEU A 140 -14.69 1.43 19.70
N ALA A 141 -14.98 1.05 20.94
CA ALA A 141 -16.05 1.65 21.74
C ALA A 141 -15.77 3.12 22.10
N LYS A 142 -14.53 3.45 22.45
CA LYS A 142 -14.11 4.84 22.74
C LYS A 142 -14.24 5.76 21.52
N LYS A 143 -14.01 5.21 20.33
CA LYS A 143 -14.00 5.95 19.06
C LYS A 143 -15.39 6.28 18.50
N LYS A 144 -16.46 5.77 19.11
CA LYS A 144 -17.85 6.14 18.75
C LYS A 144 -18.22 7.58 19.15
N GLN A 145 -17.37 8.26 19.92
CA GLN A 145 -17.53 9.69 20.20
C GLN A 145 -17.05 10.48 18.98
N PRO A 146 -17.90 11.33 18.34
CA PRO A 146 -17.42 12.22 17.30
C PRO A 146 -16.38 13.15 17.91
N SER A 147 -15.13 13.04 17.48
CA SER A 147 -14.12 14.04 17.76
C SER A 147 -14.58 15.34 17.11
N GLN A 148 -15.17 16.22 17.91
CA GLN A 148 -15.37 17.62 17.56
C GLN A 148 -13.99 18.22 17.26
N THR A 149 -13.83 18.70 16.04
CA THR A 149 -12.79 19.68 15.67
C THR A 149 -13.53 20.54 14.65
N GLY A 150 -14.08 21.70 15.00
CA GLY A 150 -13.39 22.78 15.65
C GLY A 150 -12.52 23.46 14.60
N VAL A 151 -13.12 24.24 13.71
CA VAL A 151 -12.42 25.24 12.89
C VAL A 151 -13.07 26.57 13.22
N SER A 152 -12.26 27.43 13.84
CA SER A 152 -12.51 28.84 14.11
C SER A 152 -12.49 29.66 12.83
#